data_AF-A0A8H3GZX3-F1
#
_entry.id   AF-A0A8H3GZX3-F1
#
_cell.length_a   1.000
_cell.length_b   1.000
_cell.length_c   1.000
_cell.angle_alpha   90.00
_cell.angle_beta   90.00
_cell.angle_gamma   90.00
#
_symmetry.space_group_name_H-M   'P 1'
#
loop_
_entity.id
_entity.type
_entity.pdbx_description
1 polymer ?
#
loop_
_entity_poly.entity_id
_entity_poly.type
_entity_poly.pdbx_seq_one_letter_code
_entity_poly.pdbx_strand_id
1 'polypeptide(L)'
;MSVPSDSVLEHLVYHVFLPPKLPQEEQEELFQRTVDLALVRSTQQAIEKFRVEMGVSAQWNQIELMLQHLYNYIEVPLEKAKLGKDMKNMAKGGILSLYIKAQNAAVIIRKQAHDTTFEVFEVQAQTEDIMSTPGRVQRSFPGPAVELPSSVAGDRDFINEVANILSQMNVEVFDKACPTTHKAGTTVRESRNSINPNYFIQFFLGYLRGMGVVADPPRVDKRVADEVLWKDAKNPWRRSPIWLVIRVALQTSLNSTTTYKQFMAYHHATIISQCYK
;
A
#
# COMPACT_ATOMS: atom_id res chain seq x y z
N MET A 1 -7.07 6.94 25.01
CA MET A 1 -7.41 6.83 23.57
C MET A 1 -8.09 5.50 23.34
N SER A 2 -9.12 5.44 22.50
CA SER A 2 -9.99 4.27 22.35
C SER A 2 -9.23 3.08 21.76
N VAL A 3 -9.26 1.97 22.49
CA VAL A 3 -8.91 0.66 21.95
C VAL A 3 -9.85 0.41 20.75
N PRO A 4 -9.37 -0.15 19.62
CA PRO A 4 -10.28 -0.59 18.56
C PRO A 4 -11.37 -1.47 19.17
N SER A 5 -12.58 -1.43 18.61
CA SER A 5 -13.62 -2.38 19.03
C SER A 5 -13.10 -3.80 18.86
N ASP A 6 -13.59 -4.75 19.66
CA ASP A 6 -13.10 -6.13 19.63
C ASP A 6 -13.15 -6.74 18.21
N SER A 7 -14.18 -6.39 17.44
CA SER A 7 -14.31 -6.81 16.02
C SER A 7 -13.23 -6.21 15.10
N VAL A 8 -12.86 -4.93 15.29
CA VAL A 8 -11.79 -4.30 14.51
C VAL A 8 -10.42 -4.87 14.89
N LEU A 9 -10.20 -5.13 16.18
CA LEU A 9 -8.97 -5.78 16.65
C LEU A 9 -8.83 -7.20 16.09
N GLU A 10 -9.91 -7.97 16.07
CA GLU A 10 -9.96 -9.30 15.48
C GLU A 10 -9.59 -9.28 13.98
N HIS A 11 -10.16 -8.35 13.20
CA HIS A 11 -9.85 -8.23 11.78
C HIS A 11 -8.44 -7.69 11.51
N LEU A 12 -7.94 -6.82 12.37
CA LEU A 12 -6.53 -6.43 12.36
C LEU A 12 -5.63 -7.66 12.58
N VAL A 13 -5.96 -8.54 13.53
CA VAL A 13 -5.24 -9.80 13.77
C VAL A 13 -5.29 -10.71 12.55
N TYR A 14 -6.45 -10.85 11.88
CA TYR A 14 -6.56 -11.61 10.63
C TYR A 14 -5.58 -11.12 9.57
N HIS A 15 -5.49 -9.80 9.37
CA HIS A 15 -4.58 -9.24 8.39
C HIS A 15 -3.11 -9.24 8.81
N VAL A 16 -2.77 -9.23 10.10
CA VAL A 16 -1.37 -9.24 10.55
C VAL A 16 -0.81 -10.67 10.63
N PHE A 17 -1.54 -11.57 11.29
CA PHE A 17 -1.03 -12.90 11.66
C PHE A 17 -1.46 -14.03 10.74
N LEU A 18 -2.57 -13.90 10.02
CA LEU A 18 -3.19 -14.99 9.25
C LEU A 18 -3.36 -16.28 10.09
N PRO A 19 -4.16 -16.24 11.18
CA PRO A 19 -4.44 -17.43 11.96
C PRO A 19 -5.15 -18.52 11.13
N PRO A 20 -5.21 -19.79 11.60
CA PRO A 20 -5.78 -20.89 10.82
C PRO A 20 -7.26 -20.72 10.42
N LYS A 21 -8.03 -19.96 11.20
CA LYS A 21 -9.42 -19.62 10.88
C LYS A 21 -9.49 -18.16 10.47
N LEU A 22 -9.89 -17.93 9.22
CA LEU A 22 -10.03 -16.62 8.61
C LEU A 22 -11.46 -16.44 8.08
N PRO A 23 -11.92 -15.18 7.94
CA PRO A 23 -13.18 -14.91 7.26
C PRO A 23 -13.18 -15.51 5.86
N GLN A 24 -14.37 -15.86 5.39
CA GLN A 24 -14.61 -16.49 4.08
C GLN A 24 -15.40 -15.57 3.14
N GLU A 25 -15.53 -14.30 3.51
CA GLU A 25 -16.30 -13.31 2.78
C GLU A 25 -15.64 -11.92 2.90
N GLU A 26 -15.69 -11.19 1.79
CA GLU A 26 -15.29 -9.79 1.73
C GLU A 26 -16.06 -8.96 2.76
N GLN A 27 -15.35 -8.10 3.48
CA GLN A 27 -15.96 -7.24 4.47
C GLN A 27 -16.65 -6.03 3.83
N GLU A 28 -17.66 -5.49 4.51
CA GLU A 28 -18.29 -4.24 4.10
C GLU A 28 -17.23 -3.12 3.99
N GLU A 29 -17.29 -2.30 2.95
CA GLU A 29 -16.28 -1.29 2.63
C GLU A 29 -16.00 -0.32 3.80
N LEU A 30 -17.04 0.13 4.51
CA LEU A 30 -16.89 1.04 5.64
C LEU A 30 -16.15 0.38 6.81
N PHE A 31 -16.45 -0.89 7.07
CA PHE A 31 -15.79 -1.69 8.09
C PHE A 31 -14.34 -1.99 7.70
N GLN A 32 -14.09 -2.44 6.46
CA GLN A 32 -12.74 -2.70 5.96
C GLN A 32 -11.86 -1.45 6.03
N ARG A 33 -12.40 -0.26 5.70
CA ARG A 33 -11.67 1.01 5.86
C ARG A 33 -11.30 1.27 7.32
N THR A 34 -12.17 0.95 8.27
CA THR A 34 -11.88 1.09 9.71
C THR A 34 -10.73 0.16 10.13
N VAL A 35 -10.71 -1.07 9.61
CA VAL A 35 -9.63 -2.03 9.83
C VAL A 35 -8.31 -1.56 9.19
N ASP A 36 -8.35 -1.00 7.98
CA ASP A 36 -7.19 -0.44 7.30
C ASP A 36 -6.57 0.74 8.07
N LEU A 37 -7.40 1.63 8.62
CA LEU A 37 -6.96 2.70 9.51
C LEU A 37 -6.34 2.15 10.80
N ALA A 38 -6.89 1.07 11.35
CA ALA A 38 -6.32 0.40 12.52
C ALA A 38 -4.96 -0.25 12.23
N LEU A 39 -4.74 -0.78 11.02
CA LEU A 39 -3.42 -1.28 10.58
C LEU A 39 -2.37 -0.17 10.57
N VAL A 40 -2.69 0.99 9.98
CA VAL A 40 -1.78 2.14 9.98
C VAL A 40 -1.54 2.65 11.40
N ARG A 41 -2.59 2.86 12.18
CA ARG A 41 -2.49 3.38 13.56
C ARG A 41 -1.71 2.45 14.49
N SER A 42 -1.93 1.14 14.42
CA SER A 42 -1.15 0.18 15.22
C SER A 42 0.33 0.21 14.88
N THR A 43 0.66 0.43 13.59
CA THR A 43 2.05 0.60 13.14
C THR A 43 2.65 1.87 13.71
N GLN A 44 1.95 3.01 13.63
CA GLN A 44 2.40 4.28 14.21
C GLN A 44 2.65 4.18 15.72
N GLN A 45 1.71 3.60 16.47
CA GLN A 45 1.85 3.40 17.91
C GLN A 45 3.04 2.50 18.28
N ALA A 46 3.28 1.45 17.49
CA ALA A 46 4.44 0.60 17.70
C ALA A 46 5.76 1.35 17.41
N ILE A 47 5.80 2.21 16.39
CA ILE A 47 6.98 3.04 16.09
C ILE A 47 7.27 3.98 17.24
N GLU A 48 6.27 4.70 17.74
CA GLU A 48 6.42 5.66 18.84
C GLU A 48 7.11 5.00 20.05
N LYS A 49 6.64 3.82 20.47
CA LYS A 49 7.24 3.08 21.59
C LYS A 49 8.61 2.49 21.25
N PHE A 50 8.74 1.86 20.09
CA PHE A 50 10.00 1.24 19.64
C PHE A 50 11.15 2.25 19.60
N ARG A 51 10.89 3.48 19.16
CA ARG A 51 11.91 4.55 19.09
C ARG A 51 12.40 4.98 20.46
N VAL A 52 11.48 5.13 21.43
CA VAL A 52 11.82 5.50 22.80
C VAL A 52 12.68 4.41 23.44
N GLU A 53 12.34 3.15 23.24
CA GLU A 53 13.05 2.01 23.83
C GLU A 53 14.41 1.73 23.16
N MET A 54 14.52 1.94 21.83
CA MET A 54 15.72 1.60 21.05
C MET A 54 16.64 2.79 20.75
N GLY A 55 16.25 4.02 21.07
CA GLY A 55 17.07 5.23 20.89
C GLY A 55 17.32 5.63 19.42
N VAL A 56 16.41 5.33 18.50
CA VAL A 56 16.58 5.58 17.05
C VAL A 56 15.71 6.76 16.59
N SER A 57 16.29 7.80 15.96
CA SER A 57 15.57 9.08 15.77
C SER A 57 15.25 9.48 14.32
N ALA A 58 16.24 9.80 13.48
CA ALA A 58 16.00 10.64 12.29
C ALA A 58 15.21 9.96 11.15
N GLN A 59 15.54 8.72 10.79
CA GLN A 59 14.86 7.99 9.70
C GLN A 59 13.39 7.70 10.02
N TRP A 60 13.09 7.45 11.29
CA TRP A 60 11.73 7.14 11.74
C TRP A 60 10.79 8.34 11.66
N ASN A 61 11.29 9.57 11.77
CA ASN A 61 10.47 10.78 11.58
C ASN A 61 9.81 10.80 10.18
N GLN A 62 10.58 10.45 9.15
CA GLN A 62 10.05 10.42 7.78
C GLN A 62 9.04 9.29 7.58
N ILE A 63 9.27 8.15 8.24
CA ILE A 63 8.34 7.01 8.23
C ILE A 63 7.02 7.35 8.95
N GLU A 64 7.08 8.02 10.11
CA GLU A 64 5.88 8.46 10.83
C GLU A 64 5.05 9.44 10.00
N LEU A 65 5.70 10.43 9.38
CA LEU A 65 5.04 11.37 8.46
C LEU A 65 4.42 10.64 7.27
N MET A 66 5.15 9.72 6.64
CA MET A 66 4.63 8.88 5.56
C MET A 66 3.38 8.10 5.98
N LEU A 67 3.40 7.47 7.16
CA LEU A 67 2.24 6.75 7.70
C LEU A 67 1.08 7.68 8.05
N GLN A 68 1.36 8.89 8.52
CA GLN A 68 0.35 9.91 8.77
C GLN A 68 -0.34 10.34 7.46
N HIS A 69 0.41 10.57 6.39
CA HIS A 69 -0.16 10.84 5.07
C HIS A 69 -0.98 9.65 4.56
N LEU A 70 -0.46 8.43 4.66
CA LEU A 70 -1.19 7.22 4.28
C LEU A 70 -2.50 7.06 5.05
N TYR A 71 -2.51 7.29 6.37
CA TYR A 71 -3.72 7.28 7.19
C TYR A 71 -4.76 8.26 6.63
N ASN A 72 -4.36 9.51 6.37
CA ASN A 72 -5.27 10.53 5.85
C ASN A 72 -5.83 10.15 4.47
N TYR A 73 -5.01 9.58 3.57
CA TYR A 73 -5.45 9.15 2.24
C TYR A 73 -6.42 7.95 2.25
N ILE A 74 -6.46 7.19 3.36
CA ILE A 74 -7.43 6.11 3.57
C ILE A 74 -8.71 6.65 4.23
N GLU A 75 -8.56 7.58 5.17
CA GLU A 75 -9.68 8.13 5.96
C GLU A 75 -10.62 8.97 5.09
N VAL A 76 -10.05 9.83 4.24
CA VAL A 76 -10.79 10.71 3.34
C VAL A 76 -10.43 10.43 1.88
N PRO A 77 -11.34 10.73 0.93
CA PRO A 77 -11.02 10.61 -0.50
C PRO A 77 -9.74 11.36 -0.88
N LEU A 78 -8.95 10.77 -1.78
CA LEU A 78 -7.69 11.34 -2.22
C LEU A 78 -7.92 12.57 -3.12
N GLU A 79 -7.85 13.77 -2.53
CA GLU A 79 -8.04 15.03 -3.25
C GLU A 79 -6.75 15.55 -3.89
N LYS A 80 -6.86 16.01 -5.15
CA LYS A 80 -5.77 16.66 -5.89
C LYS A 80 -5.08 17.78 -5.10
N ALA A 81 -5.85 18.70 -4.52
CA ALA A 81 -5.30 19.85 -3.82
C ALA A 81 -4.48 19.45 -2.59
N LYS A 82 -4.96 18.45 -1.83
CA LYS A 82 -4.28 17.92 -0.66
C LYS A 82 -2.99 17.18 -1.06
N LEU A 83 -3.07 16.29 -2.04
CA LEU A 83 -1.90 15.54 -2.52
C LEU A 83 -0.83 16.46 -3.13
N GLY A 84 -1.23 17.46 -3.93
CA GLY A 84 -0.31 18.45 -4.49
C GLY A 84 0.40 19.26 -3.41
N LYS A 85 -0.33 19.68 -2.36
CA LYS A 85 0.25 20.36 -1.19
C LYS A 85 1.24 19.46 -0.45
N ASP A 86 0.90 18.19 -0.25
CA ASP A 86 1.76 17.24 0.44
C ASP A 86 3.05 16.98 -0.35
N MET A 87 2.98 16.77 -1.68
CA MET A 87 4.15 16.62 -2.56
C MET A 87 5.05 17.87 -2.55
N LYS A 88 4.44 19.07 -2.65
CA LYS A 88 5.19 20.34 -2.61
C LYS A 88 5.96 20.51 -1.30
N ASN A 89 5.38 20.08 -0.19
CA ASN A 89 5.95 20.26 1.15
C ASN A 89 6.89 19.13 1.57
N MET A 90 7.13 18.12 0.72
CA MET A 90 8.10 17.07 1.03
C MET A 90 9.48 17.69 1.31
N ALA A 91 10.05 17.35 2.47
CA ALA A 91 11.44 17.66 2.79
C ALA A 91 12.40 16.71 2.05
N LYS A 92 13.70 17.02 2.08
CA LYS A 92 14.73 16.06 1.63
C LYS A 92 14.67 14.81 2.52
N GLY A 93 14.65 13.64 1.88
CA GLY A 93 14.40 12.35 2.53
C GLY A 93 12.93 12.06 2.80
N GLY A 94 12.01 12.94 2.36
CA GLY A 94 10.58 12.78 2.53
C GLY A 94 10.02 11.63 1.68
N ILE A 95 9.00 10.96 2.22
CA ILE A 95 8.37 9.79 1.61
C ILE A 95 6.86 9.97 1.64
N LEU A 96 6.19 9.75 0.51
CA LEU A 96 4.75 9.55 0.45
C LEU A 96 4.47 8.13 -0.03
N SER A 97 3.48 7.47 0.57
CA SER A 97 3.01 6.15 0.16
C SER A 97 1.51 6.21 -0.06
N LEU A 98 1.06 5.73 -1.21
CA LEU A 98 -0.34 5.76 -1.62
C LEU A 98 -0.78 4.37 -2.06
N TYR A 99 -2.03 4.03 -1.77
CA TYR A 99 -2.72 2.92 -2.42
C TYR A 99 -3.74 3.50 -3.40
N ILE A 100 -3.49 3.31 -4.69
CA ILE A 100 -4.38 3.71 -5.78
C ILE A 100 -5.41 2.58 -5.95
N LYS A 101 -6.49 2.67 -5.17
CA LYS A 101 -7.45 1.59 -4.92
C LYS A 101 -8.04 1.04 -6.21
N ALA A 102 -8.54 1.92 -7.09
CA ALA A 102 -9.18 1.51 -8.33
C ALA A 102 -8.22 0.83 -9.34
N GLN A 103 -6.89 0.98 -9.17
CA GLN A 103 -5.88 0.38 -10.04
C GLN A 103 -5.16 -0.81 -9.43
N ASN A 104 -5.45 -1.18 -8.18
CA ASN A 104 -4.71 -2.23 -7.47
C ASN A 104 -3.18 -1.98 -7.47
N ALA A 105 -2.77 -0.71 -7.35
CA ALA A 105 -1.38 -0.31 -7.42
C ALA A 105 -1.02 0.59 -6.23
N ALA A 106 0.19 0.45 -5.73
CA ALA A 106 0.77 1.36 -4.76
C ALA A 106 1.82 2.23 -5.42
N VAL A 107 1.87 3.49 -5.01
CA VAL A 107 2.86 4.47 -5.45
C VAL A 107 3.65 4.92 -4.23
N ILE A 108 4.97 4.82 -4.28
CA ILE A 108 5.86 5.43 -3.30
C ILE A 108 6.63 6.55 -3.99
N ILE A 109 6.55 7.76 -3.42
CA ILE A 109 7.26 8.94 -3.90
C ILE A 109 8.36 9.25 -2.88
N ARG A 110 9.61 9.29 -3.33
CA ARG A 110 10.77 9.58 -2.48
C ARG A 110 11.48 10.82 -2.99
N LYS A 111 11.59 11.83 -2.14
CA LYS A 111 12.31 13.06 -2.46
C LYS A 111 13.72 13.00 -1.90
N GLN A 112 14.71 13.00 -2.78
CA GLN A 112 16.11 13.03 -2.41
C GLN A 112 16.70 14.43 -2.57
N ALA A 113 18.03 14.54 -2.52
CA ALA A 113 18.72 15.82 -2.66
C ALA A 113 18.57 16.42 -4.06
N HIS A 114 18.73 15.60 -5.08
CA HIS A 114 18.87 16.03 -6.48
C HIS A 114 17.75 15.50 -7.37
N ASP A 115 17.03 14.50 -6.89
CA ASP A 115 16.01 13.79 -7.63
C ASP A 115 14.77 13.49 -6.76
N THR A 116 13.71 13.06 -7.43
CA THR A 116 12.55 12.44 -6.82
C THR A 116 12.22 11.16 -7.57
N THR A 117 12.17 10.05 -6.85
CA THR A 117 11.85 8.73 -7.41
C THR A 117 10.39 8.40 -7.19
N PHE A 118 9.74 7.91 -8.24
CA PHE A 118 8.38 7.37 -8.24
C PHE A 118 8.46 5.87 -8.45
N GLU A 119 8.11 5.11 -7.42
CA GLU A 119 8.10 3.64 -7.42
C GLU A 119 6.66 3.15 -7.49
N VAL A 120 6.36 2.22 -8.38
CA VAL A 120 5.01 1.67 -8.51
C VAL A 120 5.02 0.15 -8.43
N PHE A 121 4.09 -0.44 -7.70
CA PHE A 121 3.95 -1.89 -7.63
C PHE A 121 2.48 -2.31 -7.50
N GLU A 122 2.17 -3.47 -8.05
CA GLU A 122 0.88 -4.12 -7.85
C GLU A 122 0.75 -4.64 -6.41
N VAL A 123 -0.41 -4.44 -5.78
CA VAL A 123 -0.62 -4.80 -4.38
C VAL A 123 -1.22 -6.19 -4.23
N GLN A 124 -2.37 -6.45 -4.84
CA GLN A 124 -3.04 -7.75 -4.82
C GLN A 124 -2.72 -8.52 -6.10
N ALA A 125 -2.23 -9.76 -5.97
CA ALA A 125 -1.96 -10.59 -7.15
C ALA A 125 -3.28 -11.02 -7.81
N GLN A 126 -3.22 -11.43 -9.07
CA GLN A 126 -4.39 -12.02 -9.73
C GLN A 126 -4.82 -13.28 -8.98
N THR A 127 -6.13 -13.50 -8.88
CA THR A 127 -6.70 -14.65 -8.16
C THR A 127 -6.19 -15.97 -8.73
N GLU A 128 -6.02 -16.06 -10.05
CA GLU A 128 -5.45 -17.24 -10.71
C GLU A 128 -4.01 -17.54 -10.27
N ASP A 129 -3.15 -16.52 -10.17
CA ASP A 129 -1.76 -16.69 -9.74
C ASP A 129 -1.68 -17.20 -8.29
N ILE A 130 -2.57 -16.73 -7.42
CA ILE A 130 -2.64 -17.16 -6.03
C ILE A 130 -3.11 -18.61 -5.95
N MET A 131 -4.22 -18.94 -6.63
CA MET A 131 -4.85 -20.25 -6.54
C MET A 131 -4.02 -21.35 -7.24
N SER A 132 -3.21 -21.00 -8.23
CA SER A 132 -2.35 -21.94 -8.96
C SER A 132 -0.98 -22.15 -8.33
N THR A 133 -0.54 -21.27 -7.43
CA THR A 133 0.79 -21.34 -6.81
C THR A 133 0.77 -22.22 -5.56
N PRO A 134 1.56 -23.32 -5.50
CA PRO A 134 1.77 -24.04 -4.25
C PRO A 134 2.50 -23.16 -3.23
N GLY A 135 1.86 -22.91 -2.09
CA GLY A 135 2.45 -22.10 -1.02
C GLY A 135 2.16 -20.60 -1.16
N ARG A 136 3.20 -19.78 -1.25
CA ARG A 136 3.07 -18.30 -1.30
C ARG A 136 3.76 -17.74 -2.53
N VAL A 137 3.06 -16.84 -3.23
CA VAL A 137 3.61 -16.10 -4.38
C VAL A 137 4.80 -15.26 -3.93
N GLN A 138 5.94 -15.44 -4.58
CA GLN A 138 7.13 -14.61 -4.35
C GLN A 138 7.13 -13.44 -5.32
N ARG A 139 7.27 -12.22 -4.79
CA ARG A 139 7.30 -10.98 -5.58
C ARG A 139 8.39 -10.05 -5.06
N SER A 140 9.01 -9.32 -5.97
CA SER A 140 10.05 -8.33 -5.67
C SER A 140 9.45 -6.93 -5.63
N PHE A 141 9.80 -6.15 -4.61
CA PHE A 141 9.28 -4.80 -4.38
C PHE A 141 10.40 -3.77 -4.18
N PRO A 142 10.22 -2.50 -4.56
CA PRO A 142 9.11 -2.01 -5.36
C PRO A 142 9.13 -2.63 -6.76
N GLY A 143 8.14 -2.31 -7.58
CA GLY A 143 8.08 -2.68 -8.99
C GLY A 143 8.90 -1.69 -9.83
N PRO A 144 8.48 -1.35 -11.05
CA PRO A 144 9.21 -0.38 -11.87
C PRO A 144 9.23 1.02 -11.22
N ALA A 145 10.30 1.77 -11.49
CA ALA A 145 10.49 3.11 -10.95
C ALA A 145 11.00 4.10 -12.02
N VAL A 146 10.71 5.38 -11.81
CA VAL A 146 11.21 6.49 -12.61
C VAL A 146 11.75 7.56 -11.69
N GLU A 147 12.94 8.06 -12.00
CA GLU A 147 13.60 9.15 -11.31
C GLU A 147 13.50 10.43 -12.14
N LEU A 148 13.14 11.54 -11.49
CA LEU A 148 13.08 12.86 -12.10
C LEU A 148 14.03 13.81 -11.36
N PRO A 149 14.73 14.71 -12.07
CA PRO A 149 15.48 15.79 -11.42
C PRO A 149 14.56 16.63 -10.52
N SER A 150 15.07 17.07 -9.37
CA SER A 150 14.32 17.91 -8.42
C SER A 150 13.81 19.22 -9.02
N SER A 151 14.46 19.74 -10.07
CA SER A 151 13.99 20.91 -10.82
C SER A 151 12.68 20.66 -11.56
N VAL A 152 12.46 19.42 -12.04
CA VAL A 152 11.23 19.00 -12.71
C VAL A 152 10.20 18.55 -11.68
N ALA A 153 10.60 17.65 -10.77
CA ALA A 153 9.68 17.11 -9.77
C ALA A 153 9.17 18.17 -8.77
N GLY A 154 9.94 19.24 -8.58
CA GLY A 154 9.56 20.40 -7.76
C GLY A 154 8.77 21.48 -8.51
N ASP A 155 8.59 21.34 -9.84
CA ASP A 155 7.80 22.28 -10.62
C ASP A 155 6.32 22.23 -10.22
N ARG A 156 5.69 23.40 -10.14
CA ARG A 156 4.31 23.52 -9.66
C ARG A 156 3.32 22.82 -10.58
N ASP A 157 3.50 22.95 -11.88
CA ASP A 157 2.56 22.45 -12.86
C ASP A 157 2.72 20.93 -13.00
N PHE A 158 3.95 20.42 -12.92
CA PHE A 158 4.22 18.98 -12.76
C PHE A 158 3.55 18.39 -11.51
N ILE A 159 3.75 18.99 -10.34
CA ILE A 159 3.13 18.53 -9.08
C ILE A 159 1.60 18.50 -9.21
N ASN A 160 1.01 19.54 -9.80
CA ASN A 160 -0.44 19.62 -10.01
C ASN A 160 -0.94 18.50 -10.93
N GLU A 161 -0.21 18.16 -11.98
CA GLU A 161 -0.61 17.11 -12.93
C GLU A 161 -0.45 15.71 -12.32
N VAL A 162 0.66 15.44 -11.63
CA VAL A 162 0.82 14.18 -10.88
C VAL A 162 -0.28 14.01 -9.84
N ALA A 163 -0.61 15.07 -9.09
CA ALA A 163 -1.71 15.04 -8.12
C ALA A 163 -3.06 14.76 -8.79
N ASN A 164 -3.29 15.37 -9.97
CA ASN A 164 -4.49 15.17 -10.78
C ASN A 164 -4.63 13.70 -11.17
N ILE A 165 -3.60 13.16 -11.84
CA ILE A 165 -3.57 11.77 -12.30
C ILE A 165 -3.82 10.80 -11.13
N LEU A 166 -3.07 10.93 -10.03
CA LEU A 166 -3.18 10.00 -8.91
C LEU A 166 -4.55 10.09 -8.22
N SER A 167 -5.14 11.28 -8.10
CA SER A 167 -6.49 11.45 -7.52
C SER A 167 -7.59 10.85 -8.40
N GLN A 168 -7.52 11.05 -9.72
CA GLN A 168 -8.47 10.49 -10.68
C GLN A 168 -8.36 8.97 -10.75
N MET A 169 -7.14 8.46 -10.91
CA MET A 169 -6.88 7.02 -11.02
C MET A 169 -7.20 6.25 -9.73
N ASN A 170 -7.31 6.93 -8.59
CA ASN A 170 -7.75 6.29 -7.35
C ASN A 170 -9.24 5.92 -7.35
N VAL A 171 -10.06 6.57 -8.19
CA VAL A 171 -11.52 6.40 -8.26
C VAL A 171 -11.97 5.80 -9.60
N GLU A 172 -11.39 6.27 -10.70
CA GLU A 172 -11.72 5.80 -12.05
C GLU A 172 -11.19 4.39 -12.28
N VAL A 173 -11.95 3.55 -13.00
CA VAL A 173 -11.53 2.20 -13.35
C VAL A 173 -11.37 2.12 -14.85
N PHE A 174 -10.25 1.59 -15.33
CA PHE A 174 -10.11 1.26 -16.76
C PHE A 174 -10.91 -0.01 -17.06
N ASP A 175 -11.93 0.08 -17.91
CA ASP A 175 -12.74 -1.08 -18.29
C ASP A 175 -11.89 -2.25 -18.83
N LYS A 176 -10.83 -1.93 -19.60
CA LYS A 176 -9.89 -2.94 -20.13
C LYS A 176 -9.00 -3.57 -19.05
N ALA A 177 -8.84 -2.92 -17.89
CA ALA A 177 -8.11 -3.46 -16.76
C ALA A 177 -8.98 -4.36 -15.87
N CYS A 178 -10.30 -4.36 -16.06
CA CYS A 178 -11.21 -5.23 -15.33
C CYS A 178 -11.12 -6.67 -15.86
N PRO A 179 -10.87 -7.65 -14.97
CA PRO A 179 -11.06 -9.05 -15.33
C PRO A 179 -12.50 -9.28 -15.80
N THR A 180 -12.67 -10.08 -16.85
CA THR A 180 -13.98 -10.44 -17.38
C THR A 180 -14.11 -11.95 -17.49
N THR A 181 -15.34 -12.44 -17.32
CA THR A 181 -15.69 -13.84 -17.40
C THR A 181 -16.89 -14.01 -18.31
N HIS A 182 -16.93 -15.10 -19.06
CA HIS A 182 -18.02 -15.40 -19.97
C HIS A 182 -19.06 -16.28 -19.25
N LYS A 183 -20.24 -15.73 -18.97
CA LYS A 183 -21.33 -16.43 -18.27
C LYS A 183 -22.62 -16.31 -19.08
N ALA A 184 -23.27 -17.45 -19.29
CA ALA A 184 -24.56 -17.54 -20.00
C ALA A 184 -24.60 -16.78 -21.35
N GLY A 185 -23.52 -16.84 -22.14
CA GLY A 185 -23.43 -16.16 -23.43
C GLY A 185 -23.07 -14.67 -23.38
N THR A 186 -22.79 -14.12 -22.19
CA THR A 186 -22.43 -12.71 -22.00
C THR A 186 -21.11 -12.56 -21.25
N THR A 187 -20.31 -11.57 -21.67
CA THR A 187 -19.09 -11.19 -20.96
C THR A 187 -19.45 -10.24 -19.83
N VAL A 188 -19.19 -10.64 -18.60
CA VAL A 188 -19.46 -9.86 -17.38
C VAL A 188 -18.17 -9.61 -16.61
N ARG A 189 -18.11 -8.50 -15.86
CA ARG A 189 -16.97 -8.22 -14.97
C ARG A 189 -16.83 -9.33 -13.93
N GLU A 190 -15.61 -9.86 -13.80
CA GLU A 190 -15.28 -10.85 -12.80
C GLU A 190 -14.85 -10.14 -11.50
N SER A 191 -15.81 -9.86 -10.63
CA SER A 191 -15.57 -9.15 -9.36
C SER A 191 -14.65 -9.89 -8.38
N ARG A 192 -14.41 -11.19 -8.61
CA ARG A 192 -13.59 -12.06 -7.76
C ARG A 192 -12.10 -11.97 -8.06
N ASN A 193 -11.71 -11.30 -9.14
CA ASN A 193 -10.33 -11.12 -9.53
C ASN A 193 -9.91 -9.65 -9.38
N SER A 194 -8.63 -9.41 -9.11
CA SER A 194 -8.09 -8.07 -8.90
C SER A 194 -7.91 -7.33 -10.23
N ILE A 195 -8.02 -6.00 -10.20
CA ILE A 195 -7.75 -5.15 -11.36
C ILE A 195 -6.32 -5.39 -11.86
N ASN A 196 -6.16 -5.52 -13.18
CA ASN A 196 -4.84 -5.59 -13.81
C ASN A 196 -4.17 -4.21 -13.73
N PRO A 197 -3.13 -4.04 -12.92
CA PRO A 197 -2.55 -2.73 -12.64
C PRO A 197 -1.68 -2.22 -13.80
N ASN A 198 -1.34 -3.07 -14.77
CA ASN A 198 -0.38 -2.72 -15.82
C ASN A 198 -0.83 -1.55 -16.68
N TYR A 199 -2.14 -1.36 -16.89
CA TYR A 199 -2.65 -0.18 -17.61
C TYR A 199 -2.25 1.12 -16.91
N PHE A 200 -2.50 1.21 -15.61
CA PHE A 200 -2.10 2.36 -14.81
C PHE A 200 -0.59 2.48 -14.70
N ILE A 201 0.13 1.39 -14.41
CA ILE A 201 1.59 1.41 -14.26
C ILE A 201 2.26 1.89 -15.55
N GLN A 202 1.86 1.35 -16.71
CA GLN A 202 2.44 1.74 -18.00
C GLN A 202 2.09 3.18 -18.37
N PHE A 203 0.84 3.60 -18.14
CA PHE A 203 0.42 4.98 -18.39
C PHE A 203 1.20 5.97 -17.51
N PHE A 204 1.18 5.76 -16.19
CA PHE A 204 1.76 6.69 -15.23
C PHE A 204 3.29 6.75 -15.37
N LEU A 205 3.96 5.60 -15.46
CA LEU A 205 5.41 5.60 -15.68
C LEU A 205 5.79 6.06 -17.08
N GLY A 206 4.95 5.83 -18.10
CA GLY A 206 5.14 6.38 -19.44
C GLY A 206 5.13 7.90 -19.44
N TYR A 207 4.17 8.50 -18.74
CA TYR A 207 4.10 9.95 -18.51
C TYR A 207 5.37 10.47 -17.82
N LEU A 208 5.79 9.83 -16.72
CA LEU A 208 6.98 10.25 -15.96
C LEU A 208 8.29 10.11 -16.76
N ARG A 209 8.44 9.06 -17.57
CA ARG A 209 9.63 8.83 -18.41
C ARG A 209 9.85 9.93 -19.46
N GLY A 210 8.80 10.63 -19.87
CA GLY A 210 8.94 11.78 -20.77
C GLY A 210 9.77 12.94 -20.16
N MET A 211 9.93 12.95 -18.83
CA MET A 211 10.60 14.02 -18.08
C MET A 211 11.67 13.50 -17.11
N GLY A 212 11.97 12.20 -17.16
CA GLY A 212 12.85 11.52 -16.22
C GLY A 212 13.55 10.33 -16.86
N VAL A 213 14.14 9.49 -16.02
CA VAL A 213 14.86 8.28 -16.44
C VAL A 213 14.34 7.07 -15.67
N VAL A 214 14.42 5.89 -16.28
CA VAL A 214 14.10 4.64 -15.58
C VAL A 214 15.10 4.43 -14.45
N ALA A 215 14.60 4.11 -13.26
CA ALA A 215 15.40 3.80 -12.10
C ALA A 215 15.26 2.33 -11.71
N ASP A 216 16.33 1.77 -11.14
CA ASP A 216 16.32 0.42 -10.56
C ASP A 216 16.69 0.51 -9.06
N PRO A 217 15.73 0.86 -8.19
CA PRO A 217 15.98 0.98 -6.76
C PRO A 217 16.25 -0.41 -6.14
N PRO A 218 16.94 -0.48 -4.99
CA PRO A 218 17.13 -1.73 -4.26
C PRO A 218 15.80 -2.44 -3.99
N ARG A 219 15.71 -3.71 -4.41
CA ARG A 219 14.49 -4.51 -4.28
C ARG A 219 14.55 -5.43 -3.07
N VAL A 220 13.37 -5.73 -2.55
CA VAL A 220 13.14 -6.69 -1.47
C VAL A 220 12.19 -7.76 -1.96
N ASP A 221 12.57 -9.02 -1.77
CA ASP A 221 11.71 -10.15 -2.06
C ASP A 221 10.79 -10.44 -0.88
N LYS A 222 9.49 -10.57 -1.16
CA LYS A 222 8.50 -10.97 -0.19
C LYS A 222 7.74 -12.18 -0.70
N ARG A 223 7.54 -13.15 0.19
CA ARG A 223 6.51 -14.18 0.05
C ARG A 223 5.18 -13.54 0.47
N VAL A 224 4.38 -13.17 -0.51
CA VAL A 224 3.11 -12.50 -0.31
C VAL A 224 2.10 -13.57 0.10
N ALA A 225 1.47 -13.36 1.25
CA ALA A 225 0.37 -14.18 1.73
C ALA A 225 -0.93 -13.41 1.47
N ASP A 226 -1.26 -13.31 0.19
CA ASP A 226 -2.53 -12.80 -0.32
C ASP A 226 -3.42 -14.01 -0.48
N GLU A 227 -4.30 -14.23 0.51
CA GLU A 227 -5.21 -15.37 0.54
C GLU A 227 -6.48 -15.01 -0.22
N VAL A 228 -7.06 -15.97 -0.94
CA VAL A 228 -8.38 -15.84 -1.59
C VAL A 228 -9.29 -16.89 -0.97
N LEU A 229 -10.02 -16.50 0.07
CA LEU A 229 -10.85 -17.42 0.85
C LEU A 229 -12.33 -17.14 0.59
N TRP A 230 -13.06 -18.13 0.10
CA TRP A 230 -14.50 -18.01 -0.06
C TRP A 230 -15.24 -19.26 0.41
N LYS A 231 -16.40 -19.05 1.03
CA LYS A 231 -17.39 -20.09 1.30
C LYS A 231 -18.77 -19.47 1.25
N ASP A 232 -19.59 -19.91 0.28
CA ASP A 232 -20.97 -19.45 0.10
C ASP A 232 -21.15 -17.91 0.05
N ALA A 233 -20.14 -17.21 -0.48
CA ALA A 233 -20.06 -15.74 -0.51
C ALA A 233 -19.96 -15.18 -1.94
N LYS A 234 -20.34 -13.91 -2.13
CA LYS A 234 -20.25 -13.22 -3.43
C LYS A 234 -18.80 -12.98 -3.84
N ASN A 235 -18.04 -12.36 -2.95
CA ASN A 235 -16.63 -12.01 -3.11
C ASN A 235 -15.80 -12.68 -1.99
N PRO A 236 -14.56 -13.12 -2.31
CA PRO A 236 -13.70 -13.76 -1.33
C PRO A 236 -13.19 -12.76 -0.29
N TRP A 237 -12.94 -13.23 0.92
CA TRP A 237 -12.06 -12.52 1.84
C TRP A 237 -10.64 -12.52 1.28
N ARG A 238 -10.00 -11.35 1.31
CA ARG A 238 -8.59 -11.18 0.98
C ARG A 238 -7.89 -10.38 2.05
N ARG A 239 -6.58 -10.58 2.16
CA ARG A 239 -5.76 -9.80 3.08
C ARG A 239 -5.76 -8.32 2.65
N SER A 240 -5.87 -7.40 3.61
CA SER A 240 -5.89 -5.96 3.36
C SER A 240 -4.68 -5.53 2.49
N PRO A 241 -4.92 -4.83 1.36
CA PRO A 241 -3.87 -4.28 0.51
C PRO A 241 -2.95 -3.31 1.28
N ILE A 242 -3.53 -2.52 2.20
CA ILE A 242 -2.81 -1.53 3.00
C ILE A 242 -1.70 -2.18 3.83
N TRP A 243 -1.90 -3.41 4.31
CA TRP A 243 -0.86 -4.10 5.06
C TRP A 243 0.38 -4.41 4.22
N LEU A 244 0.21 -4.79 2.95
CA LEU A 244 1.36 -4.98 2.07
C LEU A 244 2.05 -3.64 1.77
N VAL A 245 1.27 -2.59 1.51
CA VAL A 245 1.80 -1.23 1.28
C VAL A 245 2.67 -0.76 2.45
N ILE A 246 2.18 -0.86 3.69
CA ILE A 246 2.94 -0.55 4.90
C ILE A 246 4.23 -1.37 4.96
N ARG A 247 4.13 -2.69 4.77
CA ARG A 247 5.30 -3.59 4.89
C ARG A 247 6.35 -3.37 3.82
N VAL A 248 5.96 -3.02 2.59
CA VAL A 248 6.89 -2.67 1.51
C VAL A 248 7.54 -1.34 1.82
N ALA A 249 6.73 -0.31 2.08
CA ALA A 249 7.21 1.04 2.35
C ALA A 249 8.17 1.08 3.56
N LEU A 250 7.86 0.38 4.66
CA LEU A 250 8.77 0.27 5.81
C LEU A 250 10.09 -0.41 5.45
N GLN A 251 10.05 -1.57 4.79
CA GLN A 251 11.27 -2.34 4.53
C GLN A 251 12.20 -1.62 3.55
N THR A 252 11.66 -0.93 2.56
CA THR A 252 12.44 -0.19 1.56
C THR A 252 12.82 1.21 2.01
N SER A 253 12.25 1.72 3.11
CA SER A 253 12.60 3.01 3.68
C SER A 253 13.55 2.91 4.87
N LEU A 254 13.82 1.72 5.39
CA LEU A 254 14.75 1.47 6.49
C LEU A 254 16.12 1.04 5.96
N ASN A 255 17.20 1.52 6.58
CA ASN A 255 18.57 1.26 6.12
C ASN A 255 19.04 -0.19 6.34
N SER A 256 18.31 -0.97 7.12
CA SER A 256 18.70 -2.33 7.49
C SER A 256 17.51 -3.27 7.54
N THR A 257 17.66 -4.43 6.90
CA THR A 257 16.72 -5.54 7.01
C THR A 257 16.58 -6.03 8.44
N THR A 258 17.64 -5.94 9.25
CA THR A 258 17.60 -6.32 10.67
C THR A 258 16.69 -5.38 11.45
N THR A 259 16.83 -4.07 11.28
CA THR A 259 15.97 -3.07 11.93
C THR A 259 14.51 -3.25 11.54
N TYR A 260 14.23 -3.49 10.25
CA TYR A 260 12.88 -3.83 9.80
C TYR A 260 12.33 -5.08 10.52
N LYS A 261 13.10 -6.17 10.57
CA LYS A 261 12.65 -7.41 11.23
C LYS A 261 12.43 -7.25 12.73
N GLN A 262 13.32 -6.52 13.42
CA GLN A 262 13.16 -6.19 14.85
C GLN A 262 11.88 -5.39 15.09
N PHE A 263 11.64 -4.35 14.28
CA PHE A 263 10.42 -3.57 14.37
C PHE A 263 9.16 -4.41 14.10
N MET A 264 9.17 -5.27 13.07
CA MET A 264 8.02 -6.15 12.79
C MET A 264 7.73 -7.09 13.96
N ALA A 265 8.75 -7.66 14.60
CA ALA A 265 8.58 -8.50 15.79
C ALA A 265 7.98 -7.70 16.97
N TYR A 266 8.47 -6.47 17.17
CA TYR A 266 7.95 -5.56 18.20
C TYR A 266 6.48 -5.16 17.96
N HIS A 267 6.14 -4.79 16.72
CA HIS A 267 4.76 -4.46 16.32
C HIS A 267 3.82 -5.65 16.52
N HIS A 268 4.22 -6.84 16.10
CA HIS A 268 3.45 -8.06 16.33
C HIS A 268 3.24 -8.34 17.83
N ALA A 269 4.29 -8.23 18.65
CA ALA A 269 4.17 -8.42 20.11
C ALA A 269 3.21 -7.39 20.73
N THR A 270 3.25 -6.14 20.25
CA THR A 270 2.35 -5.08 20.70
C THR A 270 0.88 -5.40 20.39
N ILE A 271 0.58 -5.96 19.22
CA ILE A 271 -0.80 -6.37 18.90
C ILE A 271 -1.23 -7.54 19.79
N ILE A 272 -0.38 -8.56 19.92
CA ILE A 272 -0.69 -9.74 20.75
C ILE A 272 -0.99 -9.35 22.19
N SER A 273 -0.25 -8.38 22.77
CA SER A 273 -0.53 -7.89 24.13
C SER A 273 -1.91 -7.25 24.29
N GLN A 274 -2.54 -6.78 23.20
CA GLN A 274 -3.88 -6.21 23.22
C GLN A 274 -4.97 -7.29 23.19
N CYS A 275 -4.63 -8.52 22.77
CA CYS A 275 -5.54 -9.66 22.67
C CYS A 275 -5.69 -10.44 23.99
N TYR A 276 -4.78 -10.29 24.96
CA TYR A 276 -4.78 -11.00 26.24
C TYR A 276 -5.63 -10.33 27.33
N LYS A 277 -6.81 -9.79 26.99
CA LYS A 277 -7.72 -9.20 27.98
C LYS A 277 -8.69 -10.20 28.57
#